data_AF-A0A3Q7GXR0-F1
#
_entry.id   AF-A0A3Q7GXR0-F1
#
_cell.length_a   1.000
_cell.length_b   1.000
_cell.length_c   1.000
_cell.angle_alpha   90.00
_cell.angle_beta   90.00
_cell.angle_gamma   90.00
#
_symmetry.space_group_name_H-M   'P 1'
#
loop_
_entity.id
_entity.type
_entity.pdbx_description
1 polymer ?
#
loop_
_entity_poly.entity_id
_entity_poly.type
_entity_poly.pdbx_seq_one_letter_code
_entity_poly.pdbx_strand_id
1 'polypeptide(L)'
;MKITLTDVLITDPGGSWLQGNLRALFAMATFDSSCADRKKMEDEITAYGMSLMNPPSSIDELFKILQKVESLLKTVSQEPFDSTTSAIQPLMKALVRNELLGHTNEDVKVSVISSVTEISRIYAPNRPYDDDRQMEEILRQTVMTFKKIAVVNSRSYRKVIRVLEVFAKVRFTAMLLDLENGTLIIEMFKNFLEVIRPYHPTNIFTWMKEIMTRLIEGSDEISVELLQLLLDRVKIDNQMESPIASYLVEEVLKDCAAIVKPYFSDALKSMSFEPADYAQTIALLSNEMPKGKEMMATENAPATVHCVKVGPSEAKCCELARQDDTHREKLKDTV
;
A
#
# COMPACT_ATOMS: atom_id res chain seq x y z
N MET A 1 -49.06 -14.05 -4.54
CA MET A 1 -49.57 -15.15 -3.71
C MET A 1 -48.66 -15.24 -2.49
N LYS A 2 -49.12 -14.81 -1.30
CA LYS A 2 -48.34 -14.85 -0.05
C LYS A 2 -48.52 -16.23 0.56
N ILE A 3 -47.46 -17.02 0.64
CA ILE A 3 -47.47 -18.31 1.37
C ILE A 3 -47.08 -17.97 2.81
N THR A 4 -47.91 -18.36 3.78
CA THR A 4 -47.65 -18.11 5.21
C THR A 4 -46.96 -19.32 5.85
N LEU A 5 -46.13 -19.08 6.87
CA LEU A 5 -45.30 -20.11 7.54
C LEU A 5 -46.12 -21.30 8.09
N THR A 6 -47.41 -21.07 8.35
CA THR A 6 -48.40 -22.08 8.78
C THR A 6 -48.74 -23.11 7.71
N ASP A 7 -48.59 -22.79 6.43
CA ASP A 7 -48.96 -23.69 5.32
C ASP A 7 -47.87 -24.75 5.03
N VAL A 8 -46.65 -24.55 5.54
CA VAL A 8 -45.49 -25.43 5.30
C VAL A 8 -45.40 -26.57 6.34
N LEU A 9 -46.04 -26.42 7.50
CA LEU A 9 -45.94 -27.37 8.62
C LEU A 9 -46.82 -28.62 8.48
N ILE A 10 -47.66 -28.71 7.45
CA ILE A 10 -48.65 -29.79 7.31
C ILE A 10 -48.12 -30.97 6.46
N THR A 11 -46.99 -30.84 5.75
CA THR A 11 -46.60 -31.85 4.73
C THR A 11 -45.22 -32.53 4.89
N ASP A 12 -44.41 -32.30 5.93
CA ASP A 12 -43.14 -33.03 6.12
C ASP A 12 -42.88 -33.48 7.58
N PRO A 13 -43.14 -34.76 7.92
CA PRO A 13 -42.84 -35.32 9.25
C PRO A 13 -41.35 -35.62 9.48
N GLY A 14 -40.48 -35.47 8.46
CA GLY A 14 -39.08 -35.89 8.49
C GLY A 14 -38.05 -34.78 8.74
N GLY A 15 -38.44 -33.50 8.77
CA GLY A 15 -37.58 -32.35 9.14
C GLY A 15 -36.43 -32.02 8.19
N SER A 16 -36.18 -32.84 7.16
CA SER A 16 -35.12 -32.66 6.17
C SER A 16 -35.44 -31.56 5.16
N TRP A 17 -36.71 -31.33 4.80
CA TRP A 17 -37.08 -30.23 3.88
C TRP A 17 -37.04 -28.86 4.57
N LEU A 18 -37.37 -28.80 5.86
CA LEU A 18 -37.41 -27.56 6.64
C LEU A 18 -36.03 -26.96 6.87
N GLN A 19 -35.00 -27.78 7.13
CA GLN A 19 -33.62 -27.29 7.29
C GLN A 19 -33.02 -26.75 5.99
N GLY A 20 -33.31 -27.37 4.85
CA GLY A 20 -32.89 -26.88 3.53
C GLY A 20 -33.55 -25.54 3.17
N ASN A 21 -34.87 -25.44 3.36
CA ASN A 21 -35.62 -24.22 3.08
C ASN A 21 -35.29 -23.07 4.03
N LEU A 22 -35.03 -23.35 5.32
CA LEU A 22 -34.63 -22.31 6.26
C LEU A 22 -33.25 -21.75 5.91
N ARG A 23 -32.28 -22.60 5.55
CA ARG A 23 -30.97 -22.16 5.05
C ARG A 23 -31.09 -21.34 3.76
N ALA A 24 -31.96 -21.73 2.84
CA ALA A 24 -32.22 -20.98 1.62
C ALA A 24 -32.86 -19.61 1.90
N LEU A 25 -33.86 -19.55 2.78
CA LEU A 25 -34.50 -18.29 3.18
C LEU A 25 -33.53 -17.36 3.94
N PHE A 26 -32.69 -17.90 4.82
CA PHE A 26 -31.64 -17.12 5.47
C PHE A 26 -30.62 -16.60 4.45
N ALA A 27 -30.17 -17.43 3.51
CA ALA A 27 -29.25 -17.02 2.45
C ALA A 27 -29.86 -15.91 1.57
N MET A 28 -31.13 -16.06 1.17
CA MET A 28 -31.87 -15.04 0.42
C MET A 28 -32.02 -13.73 1.21
N ALA A 29 -32.41 -13.80 2.49
CA ALA A 29 -32.52 -12.62 3.34
C ALA A 29 -31.17 -11.90 3.55
N THR A 30 -30.08 -12.66 3.72
CA THR A 30 -28.72 -12.08 3.81
C THR A 30 -28.27 -11.47 2.47
N PHE A 31 -28.64 -12.09 1.35
CA PHE A 31 -28.35 -11.58 0.02
C PHE A 31 -29.13 -10.29 -0.28
N ASP A 32 -30.42 -10.26 0.04
CA ASP A 32 -31.28 -9.08 -0.12
C ASP A 32 -30.81 -7.91 0.75
N SER A 33 -30.43 -8.18 2.01
CA SER A 33 -29.84 -7.17 2.90
C SER A 33 -28.53 -6.63 2.33
N SER A 34 -27.63 -7.51 1.89
CA SER A 34 -26.34 -7.12 1.28
C SER A 34 -26.55 -6.29 0.00
N CYS A 35 -27.57 -6.61 -0.79
CA CYS A 35 -27.92 -5.86 -2.00
C CYS A 35 -28.45 -4.46 -1.65
N ALA A 36 -29.31 -4.34 -0.64
CA ALA A 36 -29.83 -3.06 -0.17
C ALA A 36 -28.72 -2.17 0.42
N ASP A 37 -27.81 -2.74 1.21
CA ASP A 37 -26.66 -2.03 1.78
C ASP A 37 -25.71 -1.53 0.69
N ARG A 38 -25.41 -2.37 -0.31
CA ARG A 38 -24.62 -1.95 -1.48
C ARG A 38 -25.31 -0.83 -2.24
N LYS A 39 -26.60 -0.95 -2.53
CA LYS A 39 -27.35 0.06 -3.27
C LYS A 39 -27.35 1.41 -2.56
N LYS A 40 -27.53 1.40 -1.23
CA LYS A 40 -27.43 2.60 -0.40
C LYS A 40 -26.04 3.23 -0.49
N MET A 41 -24.97 2.44 -0.37
CA MET A 41 -23.60 2.91 -0.52
C MET A 41 -23.36 3.53 -1.91
N GLU A 42 -23.84 2.88 -2.98
CA GLU A 42 -23.76 3.40 -4.36
C GLU A 42 -24.48 4.74 -4.53
N ASP A 43 -25.68 4.87 -3.96
CA ASP A 43 -26.47 6.10 -4.00
C ASP A 43 -25.78 7.23 -3.22
N GLU A 44 -25.17 6.93 -2.06
CA GLU A 44 -24.37 7.89 -1.30
C GLU A 44 -23.11 8.33 -2.06
N ILE A 45 -22.35 7.40 -2.63
CA ILE A 45 -21.16 7.71 -3.47
C ILE A 45 -21.57 8.61 -4.63
N THR A 46 -22.67 8.27 -5.32
CA THR A 46 -23.19 9.05 -6.44
C THR A 46 -23.57 10.46 -6.00
N ALA A 47 -24.31 10.59 -4.90
CA ALA A 47 -24.74 11.89 -4.37
C ALA A 47 -23.56 12.78 -3.98
N TYR A 48 -22.54 12.23 -3.29
CA TYR A 48 -21.33 12.98 -2.96
C TYR A 48 -20.53 13.36 -4.19
N GLY A 49 -20.41 12.46 -5.18
CA GLY A 49 -19.76 12.77 -6.45
C GLY A 49 -20.43 13.95 -7.16
N MET A 50 -21.76 13.96 -7.23
CA MET A 50 -22.53 15.07 -7.81
C MET A 50 -22.36 16.37 -6.99
N SER A 51 -22.34 16.29 -5.66
CA SER A 51 -22.11 17.45 -4.80
C SER A 51 -20.72 18.05 -5.01
N LEU A 52 -19.69 17.22 -5.18
CA LEU A 52 -18.30 17.67 -5.40
C LEU A 52 -18.07 18.25 -6.80
N MET A 53 -19.01 18.09 -7.74
CA MET A 53 -18.97 18.83 -9.00
C MET A 53 -19.17 20.34 -8.80
N ASN A 54 -19.79 20.75 -7.69
CA ASN A 54 -19.91 22.14 -7.27
C ASN A 54 -19.58 22.22 -5.78
N PRO A 55 -18.29 22.12 -5.42
CA PRO A 55 -17.90 21.96 -4.02
C PRO A 55 -18.31 23.19 -3.19
N PRO A 56 -18.70 23.00 -1.91
CA PRO A 56 -19.06 24.12 -1.05
C PRO A 56 -17.85 25.04 -0.84
N SER A 57 -18.11 26.35 -0.73
CA SER A 57 -17.08 27.34 -0.41
C SER A 57 -16.55 27.22 1.02
N SER A 58 -17.35 26.64 1.92
CA SER A 58 -16.96 26.37 3.30
C SER A 58 -15.99 25.19 3.35
N ILE A 59 -14.78 25.46 3.86
CA ILE A 59 -13.73 24.46 4.05
C ILE A 59 -14.20 23.33 5.00
N ASP A 60 -14.94 23.66 6.05
CA ASP A 60 -15.42 22.66 7.01
C ASP A 60 -16.48 21.72 6.42
N GLU A 61 -17.36 22.26 5.56
CA GLU A 61 -18.35 21.45 4.84
C GLU A 61 -17.66 20.56 3.80
N LEU A 62 -16.71 21.12 3.04
CA LEU A 62 -15.92 20.37 2.09
C LEU A 62 -15.16 19.21 2.77
N PHE A 63 -14.56 19.47 3.94
CA PHE A 63 -13.90 18.42 4.72
C PHE A 63 -14.85 17.30 5.15
N LYS A 64 -16.04 17.64 5.63
CA LYS A 64 -17.05 16.64 6.02
C LYS A 64 -17.43 15.75 4.83
N ILE A 65 -17.62 16.34 3.65
CA ILE A 65 -17.90 15.60 2.41
C ILE A 65 -16.73 14.69 2.05
N LEU A 66 -15.50 15.22 1.98
CA LEU A 66 -14.32 14.44 1.61
C LEU A 66 -14.02 13.32 2.61
N GLN A 67 -14.25 13.53 3.90
CA GLN A 67 -14.11 12.48 4.90
C GLN A 67 -15.13 11.36 4.71
N LYS A 68 -16.38 11.69 4.34
CA LYS A 68 -17.42 10.70 4.04
C LYS A 68 -17.10 9.92 2.78
N VAL A 69 -16.70 10.61 1.71
CA VAL A 69 -16.21 10.01 0.47
C VAL A 69 -15.08 9.01 0.75
N GLU A 70 -14.03 9.44 1.46
CA GLU A 70 -12.90 8.58 1.78
C GLU A 70 -13.34 7.34 2.59
N SER A 71 -14.27 7.50 3.54
CA SER A 71 -14.78 6.38 4.33
C SER A 71 -15.57 5.36 3.50
N LEU A 72 -16.37 5.82 2.52
CA LEU A 72 -17.12 4.95 1.61
C LEU A 72 -16.19 4.24 0.64
N LEU A 73 -15.23 4.95 0.04
CA LEU A 73 -14.28 4.34 -0.89
C LEU A 73 -13.43 3.23 -0.24
N LYS A 74 -13.07 3.39 1.04
CA LYS A 74 -12.33 2.37 1.79
C LYS A 74 -13.10 1.05 1.95
N THR A 75 -14.42 1.06 1.92
CA THR A 75 -15.24 -0.16 2.05
C THR A 75 -15.47 -0.87 0.73
N VAL A 76 -15.21 -0.22 -0.40
CA VAL A 76 -15.35 -0.82 -1.73
C VAL A 76 -14.16 -1.75 -2.00
N SER A 77 -14.42 -2.99 -2.37
CA SER A 77 -13.37 -3.94 -2.74
C SER A 77 -12.75 -3.60 -4.11
N GLN A 78 -11.65 -4.25 -4.45
CA GLN A 78 -11.14 -4.19 -5.83
C GLN A 78 -12.14 -4.87 -6.77
N GLU A 79 -12.15 -4.46 -8.04
CA GLU A 79 -13.01 -5.00 -9.09
C GLU A 79 -14.49 -5.12 -8.65
N PRO A 80 -15.12 -3.99 -8.26
CA PRO A 80 -16.49 -4.02 -7.77
C PRO A 80 -17.48 -4.26 -8.91
N PHE A 81 -18.73 -4.52 -8.56
CA PHE A 81 -19.82 -4.67 -9.54
C PHE A 81 -19.93 -3.46 -10.47
N ASP A 82 -20.38 -3.67 -11.71
CA ASP A 82 -20.56 -2.60 -12.71
C ASP A 82 -21.44 -1.44 -12.21
N SER A 83 -22.44 -1.74 -11.36
CA SER A 83 -23.28 -0.72 -10.71
C SER A 83 -22.46 0.18 -9.78
N THR A 84 -21.54 -0.39 -9.01
CA THR A 84 -20.65 0.33 -8.11
C THR A 84 -19.61 1.12 -8.90
N THR A 85 -19.03 0.51 -9.94
CA THR A 85 -18.13 1.20 -10.88
C THR A 85 -18.81 2.43 -11.49
N SER A 86 -20.07 2.29 -11.92
CA SER A 86 -20.89 3.39 -12.45
C SER A 86 -21.18 4.46 -11.41
N ALA A 87 -21.48 4.07 -10.16
CA ALA A 87 -21.72 5.00 -9.05
C ALA A 87 -20.49 5.85 -8.70
N ILE A 88 -19.29 5.32 -8.88
CA ILE A 88 -18.03 6.02 -8.59
C ILE A 88 -17.67 7.07 -9.67
N GLN A 89 -18.22 6.97 -10.88
CA GLN A 89 -17.85 7.84 -12.02
C GLN A 89 -18.01 9.36 -11.76
N PRO A 90 -19.11 9.87 -11.18
CA PRO A 90 -19.24 11.29 -10.89
C PRO A 90 -18.16 11.79 -9.93
N LEU A 91 -17.81 10.95 -8.94
CA LEU A 91 -16.79 11.25 -7.96
C LEU A 91 -15.39 11.29 -8.59
N MET A 92 -15.07 10.32 -9.45
CA MET A 92 -13.81 10.31 -10.20
C MET A 92 -13.61 11.59 -11.00
N LYS A 93 -14.66 12.05 -11.69
CA LYS A 93 -14.66 13.29 -12.46
C LYS A 93 -14.51 14.51 -11.57
N ALA A 94 -15.17 14.56 -10.41
CA ALA A 94 -15.10 15.70 -9.52
C ALA A 94 -13.70 15.87 -8.89
N LEU A 95 -13.12 14.79 -8.34
CA LEU A 95 -11.90 14.85 -7.54
C LEU A 95 -10.66 15.32 -8.30
N VAL A 96 -10.62 15.11 -9.62
CA VAL A 96 -9.48 15.48 -10.49
C VAL A 96 -9.59 16.88 -11.06
N ARG A 97 -10.67 17.61 -10.78
CA ARG A 97 -10.79 19.00 -11.23
C ARG A 97 -9.88 19.90 -10.39
N ASN A 98 -9.40 20.97 -11.01
CA ASN A 98 -8.43 21.87 -10.39
C ASN A 98 -8.97 22.55 -9.11
N GLU A 99 -10.28 22.74 -9.00
CA GLU A 99 -10.91 23.28 -7.79
C GLU A 99 -10.70 22.39 -6.55
N LEU A 100 -10.46 21.08 -6.74
CA LEU A 100 -10.22 20.13 -5.65
C LEU A 100 -8.76 19.64 -5.63
N LEU A 101 -8.25 19.15 -6.76
CA LEU A 101 -6.89 18.60 -6.85
C LEU A 101 -5.82 19.68 -6.63
N GLY A 102 -6.06 20.88 -7.16
CA GLY A 102 -5.21 22.06 -7.02
C GLY A 102 -5.60 22.99 -5.87
N HIS A 103 -6.43 22.54 -4.93
CA HIS A 103 -6.99 23.40 -3.89
C HIS A 103 -5.91 24.08 -3.02
N THR A 104 -6.12 25.33 -2.61
CA THR A 104 -5.10 26.10 -1.86
C THR A 104 -4.90 25.57 -0.43
N ASN A 105 -5.97 25.08 0.20
CA ASN A 105 -5.90 24.44 1.51
C ASN A 105 -5.21 23.06 1.41
N GLU A 106 -4.09 22.95 2.10
CA GLU A 106 -3.22 21.78 2.14
C GLU A 106 -3.85 20.50 2.70
N ASP A 107 -4.76 20.60 3.66
CA ASP A 107 -5.45 19.43 4.23
C ASP A 107 -6.57 18.95 3.30
N VAL A 108 -7.21 19.87 2.56
CA VAL A 108 -8.19 19.54 1.52
C VAL A 108 -7.50 18.74 0.43
N LYS A 109 -6.36 19.22 -0.07
CA LYS A 109 -5.55 18.49 -1.06
C LYS A 109 -5.21 17.07 -0.62
N VAL A 110 -4.71 16.89 0.61
CA VAL A 110 -4.41 15.55 1.12
C VAL A 110 -5.66 14.65 1.18
N SER A 111 -6.82 15.22 1.52
CA SER A 111 -8.08 14.47 1.56
C SER A 111 -8.55 14.07 0.16
N VAL A 112 -8.36 14.93 -0.84
CA VAL A 112 -8.64 14.64 -2.26
C VAL A 112 -7.69 13.54 -2.75
N ILE A 113 -6.38 13.69 -2.53
CA ILE A 113 -5.37 12.68 -2.92
C ILE A 113 -5.62 11.34 -2.23
N SER A 114 -5.99 11.33 -0.95
CA SER A 114 -6.38 10.10 -0.26
C SER A 114 -7.60 9.43 -0.90
N SER A 115 -8.58 10.22 -1.36
CA SER A 115 -9.76 9.67 -2.02
C SER A 115 -9.44 9.12 -3.41
N VAL A 116 -8.64 9.85 -4.20
CA VAL A 116 -8.14 9.40 -5.51
C VAL A 116 -7.30 8.13 -5.36
N THR A 117 -6.50 8.04 -4.31
CA THR A 117 -5.68 6.85 -4.02
C THR A 117 -6.53 5.62 -3.70
N GLU A 118 -7.64 5.77 -2.99
CA GLU A 118 -8.60 4.68 -2.78
C GLU A 118 -9.32 4.29 -4.08
N ILE A 119 -9.62 5.24 -4.98
CA ILE A 119 -10.12 4.92 -6.32
C ILE A 119 -9.09 4.08 -7.09
N SER A 120 -7.82 4.47 -7.10
CA SER A 120 -6.76 3.66 -7.72
C SER A 120 -6.67 2.26 -7.12
N ARG A 121 -6.88 2.11 -5.81
CA ARG A 121 -6.96 0.78 -5.18
C ARG A 121 -8.12 -0.04 -5.74
N ILE A 122 -9.31 0.55 -5.88
CA ILE A 122 -10.53 -0.12 -6.36
C ILE A 122 -10.34 -0.62 -7.80
N TYR A 123 -9.71 0.18 -8.66
CA TYR A 123 -9.51 -0.13 -10.08
C TYR A 123 -8.29 -1.01 -10.36
N ALA A 124 -7.35 -1.12 -9.41
CA ALA A 124 -6.17 -1.96 -9.58
C ALA A 124 -6.56 -3.43 -9.90
N PRO A 125 -5.84 -4.10 -10.82
CA PRO A 125 -4.56 -3.69 -11.41
C PRO A 125 -4.65 -2.66 -12.56
N ASN A 126 -5.85 -2.29 -13.00
CA ASN A 126 -6.06 -1.32 -14.07
C ASN A 126 -5.86 0.13 -13.57
N ARG A 127 -5.59 1.05 -14.50
CA ARG A 127 -5.56 2.50 -14.22
C ARG A 127 -6.98 3.04 -14.05
N PRO A 128 -7.25 3.89 -13.05
CA PRO A 128 -8.56 4.51 -12.90
C PRO A 128 -8.84 5.63 -13.92
N TYR A 129 -7.79 6.24 -14.50
CA TYR A 129 -7.93 7.37 -15.43
C TYR A 129 -7.13 7.13 -16.71
N ASP A 130 -7.78 7.11 -17.87
CA ASP A 130 -7.19 6.78 -19.17
C ASP A 130 -6.39 7.92 -19.82
N ASP A 131 -6.53 9.15 -19.33
CA ASP A 131 -5.75 10.30 -19.83
C ASP A 131 -4.39 10.39 -19.12
N ASP A 132 -3.30 10.35 -19.89
CA ASP A 132 -1.93 10.32 -19.35
C ASP A 132 -1.57 11.62 -18.63
N ARG A 133 -2.01 12.79 -19.12
CA ARG A 133 -1.72 14.08 -18.47
C ARG A 133 -2.43 14.19 -17.13
N GLN A 134 -3.66 13.70 -17.07
CA GLN A 134 -4.43 13.63 -15.82
C GLN A 134 -3.77 12.66 -14.84
N MET A 135 -3.34 11.48 -15.30
CA MET A 135 -2.68 10.50 -14.44
C MET A 135 -1.32 11.02 -13.94
N GLU A 136 -0.56 11.70 -14.79
CA GLU A 136 0.70 12.36 -14.44
C GLU A 136 0.49 13.42 -13.34
N GLU A 137 -0.53 14.28 -13.47
CA GLU A 137 -0.85 15.29 -12.46
C GLU A 137 -1.28 14.64 -11.13
N ILE A 138 -2.06 13.56 -11.16
CA ILE A 138 -2.44 12.79 -9.96
C ILE A 138 -1.19 12.22 -9.28
N LEU A 139 -0.29 11.59 -10.04
CA LEU A 139 0.96 11.06 -9.51
C LEU A 139 1.81 12.17 -8.92
N ARG A 140 1.95 13.30 -9.62
CA ARG A 140 2.72 14.46 -9.14
C ARG A 140 2.21 14.96 -7.80
N GLN A 141 0.90 15.17 -7.66
CA GLN A 141 0.29 15.60 -6.40
C GLN A 141 0.40 14.54 -5.29
N THR A 142 0.36 13.26 -5.66
CA THR A 142 0.58 12.14 -4.74
C THR A 142 2.01 12.13 -4.20
N VAL A 143 3.01 12.30 -5.07
CA VAL A 143 4.43 12.42 -4.68
C VAL A 143 4.65 13.65 -3.78
N MET A 144 4.02 14.78 -4.09
CA MET A 144 4.09 15.98 -3.24
C MET A 144 3.51 15.74 -1.85
N THR A 145 2.45 14.93 -1.76
CA THR A 145 1.81 14.59 -0.47
C THR A 145 2.76 13.85 0.47
N PHE A 146 3.73 13.08 -0.05
CA PHE A 146 4.70 12.37 0.79
C PHE A 146 5.64 13.29 1.58
N LYS A 147 5.87 14.55 1.16
CA LYS A 147 6.60 15.55 1.96
C LYS A 147 5.98 15.74 3.36
N LYS A 148 4.67 15.51 3.48
CA LYS A 148 3.92 15.68 4.74
C LYS A 148 4.10 14.54 5.74
N ILE A 149 4.82 13.47 5.38
CA ILE A 149 5.18 12.39 6.31
C ILE A 149 6.02 12.93 7.49
N ALA A 150 6.77 14.02 7.28
CA ALA A 150 7.52 14.68 8.35
C ALA A 150 6.62 15.38 9.39
N VAL A 151 5.35 15.67 9.07
CA VAL A 151 4.43 16.45 9.91
C VAL A 151 3.50 15.53 10.71
N VAL A 152 4.07 14.81 11.68
CA VAL A 152 3.38 13.76 12.47
C VAL A 152 2.17 14.25 13.27
N ASN A 153 2.15 15.53 13.65
CA ASN A 153 1.06 16.15 14.42
C ASN A 153 -0.05 16.74 13.53
N SER A 154 0.04 16.60 12.20
CA SER A 154 -1.00 17.11 11.30
C SER A 154 -2.28 16.29 11.38
N ARG A 155 -3.44 16.96 11.28
CA ARG A 155 -4.75 16.29 11.23
C ARG A 155 -4.90 15.31 10.06
N SER A 156 -4.11 15.51 9.01
CA SER A 156 -4.10 14.68 7.80
C SER A 156 -3.04 13.59 7.82
N TYR A 157 -2.21 13.47 8.87
CA TYR A 157 -1.10 12.52 8.93
C TYR A 157 -1.54 11.08 8.62
N ARG A 158 -2.64 10.63 9.24
CA ARG A 158 -3.20 9.28 8.99
C ARG A 158 -3.56 9.05 7.52
N LYS A 159 -4.02 10.10 6.82
CA LYS A 159 -4.33 10.03 5.39
C LYS A 159 -3.07 9.94 4.55
N VAL A 160 -2.03 10.71 4.87
CA VAL A 160 -0.72 10.65 4.19
C VAL A 160 -0.12 9.24 4.31
N ILE A 161 -0.15 8.65 5.51
CA ILE A 161 0.34 7.28 5.74
C ILE A 161 -0.50 6.25 4.97
N ARG A 162 -1.82 6.45 4.90
CA ARG A 162 -2.69 5.60 4.07
C ARG A 162 -2.39 5.72 2.58
N VAL A 163 -2.11 6.93 2.08
CA VAL A 163 -1.70 7.15 0.68
C VAL A 163 -0.42 6.37 0.40
N LEU A 164 0.59 6.46 1.27
CA LEU A 164 1.84 5.72 1.14
C LEU A 164 1.62 4.20 1.13
N GLU A 165 0.80 3.69 2.07
CA GLU A 165 0.45 2.27 2.14
C GLU A 165 -0.15 1.76 0.83
N VAL A 166 -1.16 2.46 0.31
CA VAL A 166 -1.83 2.04 -0.92
C VAL A 166 -0.87 2.16 -2.09
N PHE A 167 -0.08 3.24 -2.16
CA PHE A 167 0.93 3.44 -3.20
C PHE A 167 1.90 2.26 -3.30
N ALA A 168 2.40 1.77 -2.17
CA ALA A 168 3.30 0.62 -2.12
C ALA A 168 2.61 -0.69 -2.53
N LYS A 169 1.31 -0.84 -2.23
CA LYS A 169 0.57 -2.10 -2.42
C LYS A 169 -0.05 -2.26 -3.80
N VAL A 170 -0.39 -1.18 -4.50
CA VAL A 170 -1.04 -1.24 -5.82
C VAL A 170 -0.09 -0.76 -6.94
N ARG A 171 -0.55 -0.77 -8.19
CA ARG A 171 0.29 -0.56 -9.39
C ARG A 171 0.81 0.88 -9.60
N PHE A 172 0.87 1.73 -8.57
CA PHE A 172 1.30 3.13 -8.73
C PHE A 172 2.75 3.27 -9.23
N THR A 173 3.67 2.42 -8.77
CA THR A 173 5.05 2.43 -9.28
C THR A 173 5.11 2.10 -10.77
N ALA A 174 4.32 1.13 -11.22
CA ALA A 174 4.23 0.79 -12.62
C ALA A 174 3.57 1.91 -13.45
N MET A 175 2.50 2.54 -12.96
CA MET A 175 1.90 3.71 -13.62
C MET A 175 2.89 4.87 -13.78
N LEU A 176 3.78 5.07 -12.79
CA LEU A 176 4.81 6.09 -12.87
C LEU A 176 5.90 5.76 -13.90
N LEU A 177 6.27 4.48 -14.02
CA LEU A 177 7.20 3.98 -15.03
C LEU A 177 6.59 4.05 -16.44
N ASP A 178 5.31 3.66 -16.59
CA ASP A 178 4.56 3.68 -17.86
C ASP A 178 4.45 5.11 -18.45
N LEU A 179 4.53 6.15 -17.59
CA LEU A 179 4.55 7.57 -18.01
C LEU A 179 5.95 8.12 -18.33
N GLU A 180 7.00 7.31 -18.13
CA GLU A 180 8.40 7.68 -18.38
C GLU A 180 8.86 8.99 -17.71
N ASN A 181 8.24 9.39 -16.58
CA ASN A 181 8.56 10.63 -15.88
C ASN A 181 9.69 10.44 -14.86
N GLY A 182 10.93 10.34 -15.36
CA GLY A 182 12.13 10.16 -14.54
C GLY A 182 12.36 11.29 -13.53
N THR A 183 11.99 12.53 -13.86
CA THR A 183 12.08 13.68 -12.94
C THR A 183 11.21 13.48 -11.70
N LEU A 184 9.98 12.97 -11.88
CA LEU A 184 9.07 12.72 -10.77
C LEU A 184 9.52 11.54 -9.90
N ILE A 185 10.14 10.51 -10.51
CA ILE A 185 10.79 9.41 -9.78
C ILE A 185 11.90 9.97 -8.87
N ILE A 186 12.80 10.79 -9.42
CA ILE A 186 13.89 11.41 -8.66
C ILE A 186 13.33 12.29 -7.53
N GLU A 187 12.29 13.08 -7.80
CA GLU A 187 11.66 13.90 -6.76
C GLU A 187 11.05 13.05 -5.64
N MET A 188 10.44 11.91 -5.97
CA MET A 188 9.92 10.99 -4.95
C MET A 188 11.03 10.43 -4.05
N PHE A 189 12.16 10.02 -4.63
CA PHE A 189 13.31 9.56 -3.87
C PHE A 189 13.84 10.66 -2.96
N LYS A 190 14.02 11.89 -3.48
CA LYS A 190 14.42 13.06 -2.69
C LYS A 190 13.47 13.29 -1.52
N ASN A 191 12.15 13.23 -1.74
CA ASN A 191 11.15 13.41 -0.70
C ASN A 191 11.28 12.37 0.42
N PHE A 192 11.41 11.08 0.09
CA PHE A 192 11.55 10.02 1.09
C PHE A 192 12.82 10.20 1.93
N LEU A 193 13.95 10.48 1.29
CA LEU A 193 15.24 10.67 1.95
C LEU A 193 15.26 11.93 2.83
N GLU A 194 14.51 12.96 2.45
CA GLU A 194 14.37 14.19 3.25
C GLU A 194 13.48 13.99 4.48
N VAL A 195 12.41 13.21 4.38
CA VAL A 195 11.38 13.12 5.43
C VAL A 195 11.58 11.98 6.42
N ILE A 196 12.19 10.87 6.04
CA ILE A 196 12.30 9.67 6.91
C ILE A 196 13.08 9.97 8.19
N ARG A 197 12.55 9.55 9.35
CA ARG A 197 13.15 9.78 10.68
C ARG A 197 13.08 8.51 11.55
N PRO A 198 13.95 8.37 12.57
CA PRO A 198 13.96 7.17 13.43
C PRO A 198 12.68 6.95 14.25
N TYR A 199 11.89 8.01 14.49
CA TYR A 199 10.63 7.91 15.22
C TYR A 199 9.45 7.45 14.36
N HIS A 200 9.63 7.35 13.04
CA HIS A 200 8.56 6.86 12.16
C HIS A 200 8.28 5.38 12.42
N PRO A 201 6.99 4.97 12.43
CA PRO A 201 6.64 3.56 12.46
C PRO A 201 7.34 2.74 11.36
N THR A 202 7.75 1.51 11.70
CA THR A 202 8.53 0.63 10.81
C THR A 202 7.90 0.40 9.44
N ASN A 203 6.56 0.36 9.37
CA ASN A 203 5.84 0.19 8.11
C ASN A 203 6.09 1.34 7.11
N ILE A 204 6.34 2.57 7.58
CA ILE A 204 6.70 3.71 6.69
C ILE A 204 8.02 3.40 5.98
N PHE A 205 9.02 2.94 6.72
CA PHE A 205 10.29 2.51 6.15
C PHE A 205 10.08 1.37 5.15
N THR A 206 9.32 0.34 5.52
CA THR A 206 9.02 -0.80 4.64
C THR A 206 8.36 -0.37 3.33
N TRP A 207 7.37 0.53 3.38
CA TRP A 207 6.70 1.01 2.18
C TRP A 207 7.57 1.91 1.31
N MET A 208 8.37 2.81 1.90
CA MET A 208 9.34 3.61 1.13
C MET A 208 10.37 2.72 0.43
N LYS A 209 10.91 1.73 1.15
CA LYS A 209 11.85 0.73 0.61
C LYS A 209 11.23 0.01 -0.59
N GLU A 210 10.05 -0.57 -0.39
CA GLU A 210 9.32 -1.31 -1.43
C GLU A 210 9.08 -0.45 -2.68
N ILE A 211 8.66 0.80 -2.51
CA ILE A 211 8.41 1.72 -3.62
C ILE A 211 9.71 2.02 -4.39
N MET A 212 10.77 2.38 -3.68
CA MET A 212 12.07 2.70 -4.29
C MET A 212 12.66 1.48 -5.02
N THR A 213 12.62 0.30 -4.41
CA THR A 213 13.06 -0.97 -5.01
C THR A 213 12.29 -1.24 -6.30
N ARG A 214 10.95 -1.20 -6.28
CA ARG A 214 10.11 -1.44 -7.47
C ARG A 214 10.37 -0.46 -8.60
N LEU A 215 10.66 0.80 -8.29
CA LEU A 215 10.97 1.81 -9.31
C LEU A 215 12.32 1.55 -9.97
N ILE A 216 13.34 1.12 -9.21
CA ILE A 216 14.63 0.71 -9.78
C ILE A 216 14.48 -0.57 -10.61
N GLU A 217 13.80 -1.58 -10.07
CA GLU A 217 13.62 -2.88 -10.74
C GLU A 217 12.81 -2.79 -12.03
N GLY A 218 11.85 -1.85 -12.09
CA GLY A 218 11.01 -1.65 -13.26
C GLY A 218 11.55 -0.61 -14.25
N SER A 219 12.69 0.03 -13.97
CA SER A 219 13.31 0.99 -14.89
C SER A 219 14.21 0.27 -15.89
N ASP A 220 14.13 0.65 -17.17
CA ASP A 220 15.03 0.12 -18.21
C ASP A 220 16.48 0.57 -17.99
N GLU A 221 16.66 1.81 -17.50
CA GLU A 221 17.97 2.37 -17.19
C GLU A 221 17.90 3.26 -15.94
N ILE A 222 18.95 3.22 -15.12
CA ILE A 222 19.10 4.13 -13.98
C ILE A 222 19.77 5.41 -14.47
N SER A 223 19.07 6.54 -14.34
CA SER A 223 19.63 7.84 -14.71
C SER A 223 20.83 8.22 -13.83
N VAL A 224 21.77 8.98 -14.40
CA VAL A 224 22.95 9.49 -13.68
C VAL A 224 22.53 10.31 -12.45
N GLU A 225 21.48 11.13 -12.55
CA GLU A 225 21.00 11.93 -11.43
C GLU A 225 20.44 11.06 -10.29
N LEU A 226 19.67 10.01 -10.62
CA LEU A 226 19.16 9.08 -9.62
C LEU A 226 20.31 8.31 -8.95
N LEU A 227 21.28 7.84 -9.74
CA LEU A 227 22.45 7.15 -9.22
C LEU A 227 23.24 8.06 -8.28
N GLN A 228 23.50 9.32 -8.66
CA GLN A 228 24.18 10.30 -7.81
C GLN A 228 23.44 10.51 -6.49
N LEU A 229 22.11 10.65 -6.53
CA LEU A 229 21.29 10.81 -5.33
C LEU A 229 21.44 9.64 -4.35
N LEU A 230 21.52 8.40 -4.87
CA LEU A 230 21.73 7.21 -4.06
C LEU A 230 23.17 7.15 -3.52
N LEU A 231 24.17 7.43 -4.36
CA LEU A 231 25.58 7.46 -3.99
C LEU A 231 25.87 8.48 -2.89
N ASP A 232 25.39 9.71 -3.06
CA ASP A 232 25.56 10.78 -2.07
C ASP A 232 25.05 10.37 -0.69
N ARG A 233 23.98 9.57 -0.62
CA ARG A 233 23.44 9.11 0.67
C ARG A 233 24.22 7.99 1.33
N VAL A 234 24.94 7.17 0.58
CA VAL A 234 25.71 6.04 1.14
C VAL A 234 27.19 6.34 1.29
N LYS A 235 27.65 7.52 0.82
CA LYS A 235 28.99 8.04 1.11
C LYS A 235 29.21 8.08 2.63
N ILE A 236 30.31 7.49 3.11
CA ILE A 236 30.61 7.35 4.55
C ILE A 236 30.44 8.66 5.33
N ASP A 237 30.97 9.78 4.80
CA ASP A 237 30.88 11.10 5.44
C ASP A 237 29.43 11.58 5.64
N ASN A 238 28.54 11.24 4.70
CA ASN A 238 27.15 11.71 4.70
C ASN A 238 26.22 10.82 5.53
N GLN A 239 26.65 9.60 5.88
CA GLN A 239 25.82 8.68 6.68
C GLN A 239 25.53 9.20 8.09
N MET A 240 26.39 10.08 8.61
CA MET A 240 26.23 10.68 9.93
C MET A 240 25.13 11.75 9.97
N GLU A 241 24.79 12.37 8.83
CA GLU A 241 23.77 13.43 8.78
C GLU A 241 22.35 12.88 8.87
N SER A 242 22.08 11.71 8.26
CA SER A 242 20.78 11.04 8.32
C SER A 242 20.93 9.52 8.25
N PRO A 243 21.26 8.86 9.38
CA PRO A 243 21.54 7.43 9.41
C PRO A 243 20.38 6.56 8.89
N ILE A 244 19.14 6.97 9.15
CA ILE A 244 17.96 6.22 8.71
C ILE A 244 17.71 6.36 7.20
N ALA A 245 18.04 7.51 6.60
CA ALA A 245 17.93 7.69 5.15
C ALA A 245 19.04 6.92 4.42
N SER A 246 20.27 6.93 4.96
CA SER A 246 21.36 6.10 4.44
C SER A 246 21.03 4.61 4.53
N TYR A 247 20.50 4.16 5.68
CA TYR A 247 20.05 2.78 5.85
C TYR A 247 18.93 2.39 4.87
N LEU A 248 17.98 3.30 4.59
CA LEU A 248 16.96 3.08 3.57
C LEU A 248 17.58 2.84 2.19
N VAL A 249 18.55 3.68 1.79
CA VAL A 249 19.24 3.51 0.50
C VAL A 249 20.05 2.22 0.46
N GLU A 250 20.80 1.88 1.52
CA GLU A 250 21.57 0.63 1.58
C GLU A 250 20.68 -0.60 1.39
N GLU A 251 19.51 -0.62 2.04
CA GLU A 251 18.55 -1.71 1.91
C GLU A 251 17.91 -1.78 0.52
N VAL A 252 17.66 -0.63 -0.14
CA VAL A 252 17.19 -0.60 -1.54
C VAL A 252 18.29 -1.09 -2.50
N LEU A 253 19.53 -0.62 -2.34
CA LEU A 253 20.66 -1.04 -3.17
C LEU A 253 20.95 -2.53 -3.05
N LYS A 254 20.79 -3.09 -1.85
CA LYS A 254 20.93 -4.52 -1.58
C LYS A 254 19.86 -5.34 -2.31
N ASP A 255 18.60 -4.90 -2.27
CA ASP A 255 17.51 -5.58 -2.97
C ASP A 255 17.69 -5.50 -4.49
N CYS A 256 18.18 -4.37 -4.99
CA CYS A 256 18.42 -4.12 -6.42
C CYS A 256 19.86 -4.42 -6.89
N ALA A 257 20.66 -5.19 -6.12
CA ALA A 257 22.10 -5.31 -6.33
C ALA A 257 22.47 -5.75 -7.76
N ALA A 258 21.75 -6.74 -8.31
CA ALA A 258 21.99 -7.26 -9.66
C ALA A 258 21.83 -6.19 -10.76
N ILE A 259 20.94 -5.20 -10.53
CA ILE A 259 20.67 -4.10 -11.48
C ILE A 259 21.67 -2.97 -11.25
N VAL A 260 21.90 -2.56 -10.01
CA VAL A 260 22.67 -1.35 -9.70
C VAL A 260 24.19 -1.54 -9.83
N LYS A 261 24.71 -2.75 -9.58
CA LYS A 261 26.14 -3.07 -9.60
C LYS A 261 26.91 -2.64 -10.86
N PRO A 262 26.42 -2.86 -12.11
CA PRO A 262 27.08 -2.34 -13.30
C PRO A 262 27.17 -0.80 -13.29
N TYR A 263 26.06 -0.10 -13.03
CA TYR A 263 26.02 1.36 -12.95
C TYR A 263 26.98 1.91 -11.89
N PHE A 264 27.03 1.27 -10.73
CA PHE A 264 27.92 1.65 -9.63
C PHE A 264 29.39 1.49 -10.03
N SER A 265 29.73 0.36 -10.67
CA SER A 265 31.09 0.07 -11.13
C SER A 265 31.57 1.05 -12.19
N ASP A 266 30.67 1.48 -13.06
CA ASP A 266 30.98 2.45 -14.11
C ASP A 266 31.06 3.88 -13.56
N ALA A 267 30.21 4.24 -12.60
CA ALA A 267 30.28 5.51 -11.89
C ALA A 267 31.62 5.67 -11.14
N LEU A 268 32.08 4.64 -10.42
CA LEU A 268 33.39 4.68 -9.74
C LEU A 268 34.56 4.94 -10.70
N LYS A 269 34.50 4.40 -11.92
CA LYS A 269 35.55 4.61 -12.94
C LYS A 269 35.46 5.98 -13.61
N SER A 270 34.25 6.46 -13.86
CA SER A 270 34.00 7.64 -14.70
C SER A 270 33.89 8.96 -13.92
N MET A 271 33.41 8.93 -12.67
CA MET A 271 33.12 10.12 -11.87
C MET A 271 34.21 10.47 -10.85
N SER A 272 35.39 9.83 -10.92
CA SER A 272 36.51 10.07 -9.98
C SER A 272 36.11 9.95 -8.51
N PHE A 273 35.21 9.02 -8.19
CA PHE A 273 34.90 8.68 -6.80
C PHE A 273 36.03 7.89 -6.17
N GLU A 274 36.38 8.24 -4.94
CA GLU A 274 37.32 7.46 -4.13
C GLU A 274 36.62 6.18 -3.62
N PRO A 275 37.06 4.96 -4.02
CA PRO A 275 36.39 3.72 -3.62
C PRO A 275 36.33 3.53 -2.09
N ALA A 276 37.27 4.13 -1.35
CA ALA A 276 37.30 4.12 0.10
C ALA A 276 36.04 4.74 0.72
N ASP A 277 35.50 5.80 0.11
CA ASP A 277 34.31 6.52 0.58
C ASP A 277 33.02 5.68 0.50
N TYR A 278 33.08 4.55 -0.21
CA TYR A 278 31.96 3.66 -0.49
C TYR A 278 32.24 2.22 -0.07
N ALA A 279 33.27 1.97 0.74
CA ALA A 279 33.73 0.62 1.06
C ALA A 279 32.62 -0.31 1.58
N GLN A 280 31.72 0.20 2.42
CA GLN A 280 30.56 -0.56 2.93
C GLN A 280 29.59 -0.94 1.81
N THR A 281 29.21 0.01 0.97
CA THR A 281 28.32 -0.24 -0.18
C THR A 281 28.94 -1.21 -1.19
N ILE A 282 30.24 -1.09 -1.46
CA ILE A 282 30.97 -2.01 -2.35
C ILE A 282 30.93 -3.43 -1.78
N ALA A 283 31.16 -3.60 -0.47
CA ALA A 283 31.07 -4.89 0.18
C ALA A 283 29.63 -5.46 0.10
N LEU A 284 28.62 -4.63 0.32
CA LEU A 284 27.20 -5.02 0.21
C LEU A 284 26.86 -5.54 -1.20
N LEU A 285 27.26 -4.83 -2.25
CA LEU A 285 27.00 -5.20 -3.66
C LEU A 285 27.84 -6.40 -4.15
N SER A 286 28.94 -6.71 -3.45
CA SER A 286 29.82 -7.83 -3.80
C SER A 286 29.35 -9.18 -3.25
N ASN A 287 28.57 -9.18 -2.16
CA ASN A 287 28.16 -10.38 -1.43
C ASN A 287 26.92 -11.10 -2.00
N GLU A 288 26.70 -11.06 -3.31
CA GLU A 288 25.54 -11.73 -3.92
C GLU A 288 25.52 -13.24 -3.61
N MET A 289 24.44 -13.69 -2.95
CA MET A 289 24.04 -15.10 -3.01
C MET A 289 23.38 -15.33 -4.38
N PRO A 290 23.86 -16.27 -5.21
CA PRO A 290 23.26 -16.51 -6.51
C PRO A 290 21.80 -16.94 -6.33
N LYS A 291 20.86 -16.21 -6.96
CA LYS A 291 19.47 -16.67 -7.12
C LYS A 291 19.55 -18.01 -7.87
N GLY A 292 19.06 -19.06 -7.22
CA GLY A 292 19.16 -20.44 -7.69
C GLY A 292 18.69 -20.57 -9.13
N LYS A 293 19.63 -20.86 -10.04
CA LYS A 293 19.28 -21.52 -11.29
C LYS A 293 18.76 -22.91 -10.91
N GLU A 294 17.57 -23.25 -11.40
CA GLU A 294 17.11 -24.63 -11.45
C GLU A 294 18.21 -25.49 -12.07
N MET A 295 18.94 -26.24 -11.23
CA MET A 295 19.79 -27.31 -11.71
C MET A 295 18.87 -28.49 -12.00
N MET A 296 18.57 -28.68 -13.28
CA MET A 296 18.11 -29.95 -13.81
C MET A 296 19.11 -31.03 -13.37
N ALA A 297 18.70 -31.85 -12.41
CA ALA A 297 19.47 -33.01 -11.99
C ALA A 297 19.40 -34.06 -13.12
N THR A 298 20.51 -34.28 -13.82
CA THR A 298 20.69 -35.49 -14.62
C THR A 298 20.97 -36.65 -13.67
N GLU A 299 19.93 -37.45 -13.45
CA GLU A 299 19.98 -38.76 -12.82
C GLU A 299 20.86 -39.71 -13.65
N ASN A 300 21.87 -40.34 -13.03
CA ASN A 300 22.30 -41.70 -13.38
C ASN A 300 23.25 -42.31 -12.34
N ALA A 301 22.71 -43.35 -11.67
CA ALA A 301 23.36 -44.56 -11.14
C ALA A 301 24.15 -44.49 -9.80
N PRO A 302 24.35 -45.65 -9.11
CA PRO A 302 23.31 -46.37 -8.37
C PRO A 302 23.69 -46.62 -6.90
N ALA A 303 22.69 -47.03 -6.11
CA ALA A 303 22.74 -47.32 -4.69
C ALA A 303 23.76 -48.40 -4.27
N THR A 304 24.32 -48.29 -3.06
CA THR A 304 24.13 -49.29 -1.97
C THR A 304 24.85 -48.93 -0.65
N VAL A 305 24.24 -49.41 0.45
CA VAL A 305 24.75 -49.64 1.83
C VAL A 305 24.64 -48.46 2.82
N HIS A 306 23.56 -48.35 3.61
CA HIS A 306 23.36 -48.80 5.02
C HIS A 306 24.32 -48.13 6.04
N CYS A 307 23.95 -47.59 7.20
CA CYS A 307 22.94 -47.89 8.25
C CYS A 307 22.87 -46.63 9.17
N VAL A 308 21.83 -46.27 9.93
CA VAL A 308 21.25 -46.89 11.14
C VAL A 308 20.02 -46.04 11.51
N LYS A 309 18.91 -46.69 11.90
CA LYS A 309 17.72 -46.03 12.45
C LYS A 309 17.90 -45.81 13.96
N VAL A 310 17.65 -44.59 14.43
CA VAL A 310 17.30 -44.29 15.83
C VAL A 310 15.97 -43.54 15.80
N GLY A 311 14.99 -44.05 16.57
CA GLY A 311 13.60 -43.60 16.55
C GLY A 311 13.37 -42.25 17.24
N PRO A 312 12.19 -41.63 17.03
CA PRO A 312 11.92 -40.27 17.47
C PRO A 312 11.44 -40.22 18.93
N SER A 313 12.04 -39.31 19.69
CA SER A 313 11.53 -38.79 20.96
C SER A 313 11.27 -37.30 20.75
N GLU A 314 10.04 -36.86 21.03
CA GLU A 314 9.60 -35.55 21.56
C GLU A 314 8.14 -35.31 21.12
N ALA A 315 7.17 -35.29 22.03
CA ALA A 315 6.86 -34.22 22.98
C ALA A 315 6.03 -33.08 22.36
N LYS A 316 4.72 -33.34 22.32
CA LYS A 316 3.58 -32.47 22.70
C LYS A 316 3.82 -30.95 22.75
N CYS A 317 3.13 -30.24 21.85
CA CYS A 317 2.82 -28.81 21.93
C CYS A 317 2.00 -28.47 23.19
N CYS A 318 2.36 -27.37 23.87
CA CYS A 318 1.50 -26.54 24.72
C CYS A 318 1.88 -25.07 24.43
N GLU A 319 1.03 -24.31 23.74
CA GLU A 319 0.02 -23.37 24.28
C GLU A 319 0.60 -22.05 24.82
N LEU A 320 0.20 -20.97 24.15
CA LEU A 320 0.49 -19.57 24.48
C LEU A 320 -0.38 -19.13 25.66
N ALA A 321 0.26 -18.80 26.78
CA ALA A 321 -0.40 -18.17 27.92
C ALA A 321 -0.71 -16.69 27.64
N ARG A 322 -1.99 -16.34 27.76
CA ARG A 322 -2.48 -14.98 27.97
C ARG A 322 -2.12 -14.55 29.41
N GLN A 323 -1.62 -13.34 29.59
CA GLN A 323 -1.59 -12.69 30.90
C GLN A 323 -2.63 -11.56 30.93
N ASP A 324 -3.69 -11.80 31.72
CA ASP A 324 -4.56 -10.79 32.31
C ASP A 324 -3.85 -10.26 33.56
N ASP A 325 -3.68 -8.93 33.67
CA ASP A 325 -3.35 -8.29 34.93
C ASP A 325 -4.44 -7.28 35.28
N THR A 326 -5.33 -7.72 36.17
CA THR A 326 -6.17 -6.84 36.97
C THR A 326 -5.83 -7.10 38.43
N HIS A 327 -5.14 -6.17 39.10
CA HIS A 327 -5.28 -6.05 40.54
C HIS A 327 -5.32 -4.59 41.00
N ARG A 328 -6.43 -4.34 41.68
CA ARG A 328 -6.88 -3.14 42.38
C ARG A 328 -6.34 -3.19 43.80
N GLU A 329 -5.81 -2.09 44.31
CA GLU A 329 -5.87 -1.82 45.74
C GLU A 329 -6.10 -0.33 46.03
N LYS A 330 -7.10 -0.08 46.87
CA LYS A 330 -7.54 1.23 47.38
C LYS A 330 -6.89 1.47 48.73
N LEU A 331 -6.66 2.74 49.08
CA LEU A 331 -6.85 3.45 50.37
C LEU A 331 -5.90 4.68 50.36
N LYS A 332 -6.20 5.87 50.90
CA LYS A 332 -7.32 6.48 51.63
C LYS A 332 -7.03 8.00 51.68
N ASP A 333 -8.07 8.80 51.91
CA ASP A 333 -8.06 10.25 52.10
C ASP A 333 -7.07 10.77 53.15
N THR A 334 -6.51 11.98 52.99
CA THR A 334 -6.60 13.07 53.99
C THR A 334 -6.19 14.44 53.41
N VAL A 335 -7.01 15.45 53.77
CA VAL A 335 -6.87 16.94 53.71
C VAL A 335 -7.01 17.63 52.36
#